data_AF-A0A945WE23-F1
#
_entry.id   AF-A0A945WE23-F1
#
_cell.length_a   1.000
_cell.length_b   1.000
_cell.length_c   1.000
_cell.angle_alpha   90.00
_cell.angle_beta   90.00
_cell.angle_gamma   90.00
#
_symmetry.space_group_name_H-M   'P 1'
#
loop_
_entity.id
_entity.type
_entity.pdbx_description
1 polymer ?
#
loop_
_entity_poly.entity_id
_entity_poly.type
_entity_poly.pdbx_seq_one_letter_code
_entity_poly.pdbx_strand_id
1 'polypeptide(L)'
;MLRTTTSGRKLSLRDFKLNTLLEITNAINNNLSEEELFVLFQYILEHQLNIGKAIGFINQEGVWNNVFGYGVTDDELKVDVEKELQHIRDITVVAMSAESSETSFDVVIPVFNQSEIIAYLLLGDIDENELKASPIIKHLPFIQTLANITAVAVMNKYLLRESIRQERIERELKMAAQMQEILLPEVLPNNDYIQSASLYKPHQEVGGDFYDVIEVSENEVFICMADVSGKGMSAAILMAAFQANLRANLTTNTDLKEIVERLNDRVWSNAHGKGTLPFSSPNTCGINEFWNTSTLPMCLPYSPVVKKYFI
;
A
#
# COMPACT_ATOMS: atom_id res chain seq x y z
N MET A 1 48.66 39.28 -22.26
CA MET A 1 47.34 38.63 -22.46
C MET A 1 47.47 37.16 -22.10
N LEU A 2 46.89 36.78 -20.97
CA LEU A 2 47.11 35.49 -20.30
C LEU A 2 46.52 34.32 -21.09
N ARG A 3 47.37 33.38 -21.52
CA ARG A 3 46.98 32.01 -21.85
C ARG A 3 46.51 31.34 -20.56
N THR A 4 45.21 31.31 -20.31
CA THR A 4 44.62 30.42 -19.30
C THR A 4 44.85 28.99 -19.76
N THR A 5 45.73 28.29 -19.06
CA THR A 5 46.17 26.93 -19.41
C THR A 5 44.99 25.97 -19.34
N THR A 6 44.85 25.10 -20.34
CA THR A 6 43.82 24.05 -20.44
C THR A 6 43.68 23.19 -19.17
N SER A 7 44.73 23.16 -18.33
CA SER A 7 44.76 22.49 -17.03
C SER A 7 43.84 23.14 -15.97
N GLY A 8 43.72 24.47 -15.94
CA GLY A 8 42.89 25.18 -14.95
C GLY A 8 41.38 24.97 -15.16
N ARG A 9 40.94 24.98 -16.43
CA ARG A 9 39.53 24.72 -16.81
C ARG A 9 39.10 23.26 -16.53
N LYS A 10 40.03 22.32 -16.66
CA LYS A 10 39.77 20.90 -16.38
C LYS A 10 39.72 20.62 -14.87
N LEU A 11 40.49 21.36 -14.07
CA LEU A 11 40.44 21.29 -12.61
C LEU A 11 39.10 21.82 -12.09
N SER A 12 38.68 23.01 -12.54
CA SER A 12 37.43 23.63 -12.09
C SER A 12 36.18 22.79 -12.41
N LEU A 13 36.17 22.09 -13.55
CA LEU A 13 35.07 21.20 -13.93
C LEU A 13 35.01 19.94 -13.04
N ARG A 14 36.15 19.43 -12.60
CA ARG A 14 36.21 18.28 -11.69
C ARG A 14 35.73 18.68 -10.30
N ASP A 15 36.17 19.84 -9.81
CA ASP A 15 35.75 20.38 -8.52
C ASP A 15 34.24 20.62 -8.49
N PHE A 16 33.70 21.21 -9.57
CA PHE A 16 32.26 21.36 -9.75
C PHE A 16 31.51 20.02 -9.67
N LYS A 17 31.90 19.01 -10.46
CA LYS A 17 31.23 17.70 -10.46
C LYS A 17 31.27 17.02 -9.09
N LEU A 18 32.40 17.14 -8.38
CA LEU A 18 32.54 16.59 -7.03
C LEU A 18 31.61 17.30 -6.05
N ASN A 19 31.57 18.63 -6.07
CA ASN A 19 30.73 19.42 -5.17
C ASN A 19 29.24 19.13 -5.36
N THR A 20 28.78 19.04 -6.61
CA THR A 20 27.39 18.68 -6.93
C THR A 20 27.04 17.25 -6.49
N LEU A 21 27.95 16.28 -6.64
CA LEU A 21 27.75 14.92 -6.11
C LEU A 21 27.62 14.91 -4.58
N LEU A 22 28.48 15.68 -3.90
CA LEU A 22 28.43 15.82 -2.45
C LEU A 22 27.13 16.50 -2.00
N GLU A 23 26.64 17.49 -2.76
CA GLU A 23 25.38 18.18 -2.47
C GLU A 23 24.19 17.22 -2.49
N ILE A 24 24.02 16.44 -3.57
CA ILE A 24 22.97 15.41 -3.64
C ILE A 24 23.15 14.36 -2.54
N THR A 25 24.37 13.87 -2.32
CA THR A 25 24.62 12.83 -1.31
C THR A 25 24.33 13.33 0.10
N ASN A 26 24.67 14.58 0.41
CA ASN A 26 24.36 15.22 1.68
C ASN A 26 22.85 15.44 1.84
N ALA A 27 22.15 15.84 0.79
CA ALA A 27 20.69 15.94 0.78
C ALA A 27 20.03 14.59 1.12
N ILE A 28 20.51 13.50 0.52
CA ILE A 28 20.04 12.14 0.81
C ILE A 28 20.32 11.76 2.27
N ASN A 29 21.55 11.98 2.76
CA ASN A 29 21.95 11.63 4.12
C ASN A 29 21.22 12.45 5.19
N ASN A 30 20.90 13.71 4.90
CA ASN A 30 20.07 14.56 5.77
C ASN A 30 18.57 14.24 5.67
N ASN A 31 18.22 13.16 4.96
CA ASN A 31 16.87 12.63 4.83
C ASN A 31 15.86 13.65 4.28
N LEU A 32 16.28 14.51 3.32
CA LEU A 32 15.37 15.40 2.60
C LEU A 32 14.18 14.64 2.01
N SER A 33 13.04 15.31 1.88
CA SER A 33 11.86 14.77 1.22
C SER A 33 12.14 14.46 -0.26
N GLU A 34 11.28 13.63 -0.86
CA GLU A 34 11.39 13.28 -2.29
C GLU A 34 11.25 14.54 -3.16
N GLU A 35 10.28 15.41 -2.83
CA GLU A 35 10.08 16.69 -3.50
C GLU A 35 11.33 17.59 -3.44
N GLU A 36 11.95 17.75 -2.27
CA GLU A 36 13.17 18.54 -2.13
C GLU A 36 14.35 17.95 -2.92
N LEU A 37 14.46 16.61 -2.98
CA LEU A 37 15.49 15.94 -3.78
C LEU A 37 15.27 16.19 -5.28
N PHE A 38 14.02 16.16 -5.76
CA PHE A 38 13.72 16.47 -7.16
C PHE A 38 13.97 17.94 -7.48
N VAL A 39 13.60 18.87 -6.59
CA VAL A 39 13.89 20.30 -6.76
C VAL A 39 15.39 20.54 -6.85
N LEU A 40 16.19 19.92 -5.98
CA LEU A 40 17.65 20.01 -6.04
C LEU A 40 18.20 19.42 -7.35
N PHE A 41 17.71 18.24 -7.75
CA PHE A 41 18.16 17.59 -8.96
C PHE A 41 17.81 18.41 -10.21
N GLN A 42 16.59 18.93 -10.30
CA GLN A 42 16.15 19.86 -11.34
C GLN A 42 17.03 21.12 -11.37
N TYR A 43 17.27 21.74 -10.23
CA TYR A 43 18.14 22.93 -10.14
C TYR A 43 19.54 22.68 -10.70
N ILE A 44 20.12 21.50 -10.43
CA ILE A 44 21.41 21.09 -10.97
C ILE A 44 21.35 20.95 -12.50
N LEU A 45 20.32 20.27 -13.02
CA LEU A 45 20.16 20.09 -14.47
C LEU A 45 19.99 21.43 -15.19
N GLU A 46 19.08 22.27 -14.71
CA GLU A 46 18.69 23.53 -15.35
C GLU A 46 19.79 24.59 -15.23
N HIS A 47 20.25 24.88 -14.01
CA HIS A 47 21.10 26.06 -13.78
C HIS A 47 22.59 25.76 -13.74
N GLN A 48 22.99 24.55 -13.33
CA GLN A 48 24.41 24.20 -13.23
C GLN A 48 24.93 23.49 -14.48
N LEU A 49 24.11 22.61 -15.07
CA LEU A 49 24.46 21.84 -16.27
C LEU A 49 23.91 22.45 -17.55
N ASN A 50 23.05 23.47 -17.45
CA ASN A 50 22.47 24.21 -18.57
C ASN A 50 21.72 23.28 -19.54
N ILE A 51 20.92 22.37 -18.99
CA ILE A 51 20.03 21.49 -19.75
C ILE A 51 18.69 22.21 -19.93
N GLY A 52 18.20 22.28 -21.17
CA GLY A 52 17.06 23.11 -21.52
C GLY A 52 15.71 22.61 -21.06
N LYS A 53 15.53 21.31 -21.17
CA LYS A 53 14.33 20.66 -20.68
C LYS A 53 14.63 19.27 -20.18
N ALA A 54 13.87 18.85 -19.19
CA ALA A 54 13.94 17.49 -18.70
C ALA A 54 12.60 17.03 -18.14
N ILE A 55 12.38 15.72 -18.21
CA ILE A 55 11.29 15.04 -17.52
C ILE A 55 11.84 13.83 -16.78
N GLY A 56 11.47 13.71 -15.50
CA GLY A 56 11.74 12.53 -14.69
C GLY A 56 10.49 11.69 -14.46
N PHE A 57 10.59 10.39 -14.68
CA PHE A 57 9.57 9.40 -14.30
C PHE A 57 10.17 8.38 -13.33
N ILE A 58 9.40 7.99 -12.32
CA ILE A 58 9.75 6.89 -11.40
C ILE A 58 8.64 5.84 -11.40
N ASN A 59 9.03 4.57 -11.39
CA ASN A 59 8.13 3.44 -11.22
C ASN A 59 7.96 3.13 -9.72
N GLN A 60 6.73 3.20 -9.24
CA GLN A 60 6.34 2.79 -7.90
C GLN A 60 5.27 1.69 -8.02
N GLU A 61 5.65 0.44 -7.73
CA GLU A 61 4.76 -0.74 -7.82
C GLU A 61 4.06 -0.92 -9.17
N GLY A 62 4.78 -0.67 -10.27
CA GLY A 62 4.25 -0.78 -11.63
C GLY A 62 3.58 0.49 -12.13
N VAL A 63 3.33 1.49 -11.27
CA VAL A 63 2.76 2.77 -11.68
C VAL A 63 3.88 3.76 -11.96
N TRP A 64 3.90 4.30 -13.18
CA TRP A 64 4.84 5.36 -13.58
C TRP A 64 4.30 6.74 -13.22
N ASN A 65 5.03 7.44 -12.37
CA ASN A 65 4.69 8.79 -11.94
C ASN A 65 5.68 9.80 -12.52
N ASN A 66 5.17 10.89 -13.07
CA ASN A 66 5.97 12.08 -13.36
C ASN A 66 6.39 12.73 -12.04
N VAL A 67 7.69 12.80 -11.79
CA VAL A 67 8.24 13.33 -10.53
C VAL A 67 8.72 14.76 -10.64
N PHE A 68 9.13 15.18 -11.84
CA PHE A 68 9.40 16.57 -12.18
C PHE A 68 9.38 16.74 -13.70
N GLY A 69 9.18 17.98 -14.14
CA GLY A 69 9.33 18.38 -15.53
C GLY A 69 9.56 19.88 -15.63
N TYR A 70 10.48 20.29 -16.50
CA TYR A 70 10.75 21.71 -16.77
C TYR A 70 11.16 21.92 -18.22
N GLY A 71 10.89 23.10 -18.77
CA GLY A 71 11.16 23.40 -20.18
C GLY A 71 10.29 22.60 -21.15
N VAL A 72 9.16 22.07 -20.67
CA VAL A 72 8.26 21.17 -21.40
C VAL A 72 6.85 21.71 -21.43
N THR A 73 6.09 21.33 -22.45
CA THR A 73 4.66 21.61 -22.60
C THR A 73 3.81 20.62 -21.81
N ASP A 74 2.55 20.97 -21.53
CA ASP A 74 1.61 20.11 -20.81
C ASP A 74 1.34 18.77 -21.53
N ASP A 75 1.49 18.72 -22.85
CA ASP A 75 1.30 17.50 -23.63
C ASP A 75 2.53 16.58 -23.57
N GLU A 76 3.74 17.15 -23.51
CA GLU A 76 4.99 16.39 -23.26
C GLU A 76 5.03 15.76 -21.86
N LEU A 77 4.24 16.24 -20.89
CA LEU A 77 4.12 15.63 -19.56
C LEU A 77 3.25 14.37 -19.54
N LYS A 78 2.45 14.11 -20.58
CA LYS A 78 1.49 12.99 -20.65
C LYS A 78 2.03 11.74 -21.34
N VAL A 79 3.35 11.62 -21.49
CA VAL A 79 4.01 10.47 -22.13
C VAL A 79 3.58 9.17 -21.46
N ASP A 80 3.13 8.20 -22.27
CA ASP A 80 2.79 6.86 -21.79
C ASP A 80 4.08 6.02 -21.67
N VAL A 81 4.72 6.08 -20.51
CA VAL A 81 6.01 5.44 -20.25
C VAL A 81 5.99 3.93 -20.54
N GLU A 82 4.88 3.25 -20.23
CA GLU A 82 4.74 1.81 -20.47
C GLU A 82 4.78 1.47 -21.96
N LYS A 83 4.11 2.27 -22.79
CA LYS A 83 4.08 2.02 -24.24
C LYS A 83 5.31 2.56 -24.95
N GLU A 84 5.73 3.76 -24.60
CA GLU A 84 6.70 4.56 -25.37
C GLU A 84 8.15 4.36 -24.92
N LEU A 85 8.40 4.02 -23.65
CA LEU A 85 9.77 3.99 -23.12
C LEU A 85 10.23 2.62 -22.64
N GLN A 86 9.32 1.69 -22.30
CA GLN A 86 9.66 0.38 -21.71
C GLN A 86 10.63 -0.47 -22.56
N HIS A 87 10.64 -0.26 -23.88
CA HIS A 87 11.54 -0.95 -24.80
C HIS A 87 12.97 -0.37 -24.81
N ILE A 88 13.16 0.84 -24.29
CA ILE A 88 14.45 1.52 -24.17
C ILE A 88 15.16 1.01 -22.92
N ARG A 89 16.23 0.22 -23.11
CA ARG A 89 17.04 -0.37 -22.04
C ARG A 89 18.47 0.17 -21.97
N ASP A 90 18.89 0.93 -22.97
CA ASP A 90 20.17 1.60 -22.99
C ASP A 90 19.95 3.10 -23.10
N ILE A 91 20.99 3.89 -22.81
CA ILE A 91 20.93 5.33 -23.06
C ILE A 91 20.80 5.53 -24.56
N THR A 92 19.67 6.09 -24.97
CA THR A 92 19.34 6.30 -26.39
C THR A 92 19.43 7.79 -26.68
N VAL A 93 20.24 8.15 -27.67
CA VAL A 93 20.21 9.46 -28.30
C VAL A 93 19.16 9.38 -29.40
N VAL A 94 18.04 10.06 -29.21
CA VAL A 94 16.94 10.10 -30.17
C VAL A 94 17.36 11.09 -31.25
N ALA A 95 18.00 10.60 -32.31
CA ALA A 95 18.15 11.42 -33.51
C ALA A 95 16.73 11.59 -34.09
N MET A 96 16.32 12.81 -34.42
CA MET A 96 15.01 13.09 -35.03
C MET A 96 14.75 12.15 -36.23
N SER A 97 14.07 11.03 -36.00
CA SER A 97 13.62 10.11 -37.03
C SER A 97 12.10 10.10 -37.00
N ALA A 98 11.55 10.73 -38.04
CA ALA A 98 10.22 11.25 -38.25
C ALA A 98 9.00 10.28 -38.20
N GLU A 99 8.99 9.17 -37.45
CA GLU A 99 7.90 8.18 -37.63
C GLU A 99 7.10 7.72 -36.40
N SER A 100 7.36 8.22 -35.18
CA SER A 100 6.38 8.05 -34.07
C SER A 100 6.64 8.97 -32.88
N SER A 101 5.61 9.76 -32.53
CA SER A 101 5.41 10.67 -31.39
C SER A 101 6.40 11.82 -31.16
N GLU A 102 5.95 13.04 -31.51
CA GLU A 102 5.94 14.36 -30.84
C GLU A 102 6.84 14.66 -29.61
N THR A 103 7.87 13.87 -29.34
CA THR A 103 8.76 14.05 -28.18
C THR A 103 10.01 14.77 -28.63
N SER A 104 10.13 16.05 -28.27
CA SER A 104 11.27 16.90 -28.64
C SER A 104 12.49 16.66 -27.72
N PHE A 105 12.67 15.44 -27.21
CA PHE A 105 13.79 15.08 -26.33
C PHE A 105 14.94 14.44 -27.13
N ASP A 106 16.16 14.84 -26.82
CA ASP A 106 17.37 14.38 -27.51
C ASP A 106 17.92 13.08 -26.92
N VAL A 107 17.73 12.88 -25.60
CA VAL A 107 18.32 11.75 -24.88
C VAL A 107 17.34 11.16 -23.88
N VAL A 108 17.23 9.84 -23.88
CA VAL A 108 16.51 9.05 -22.89
C VAL A 108 17.51 8.24 -22.07
N ILE A 109 17.47 8.41 -20.75
CA ILE A 109 18.32 7.70 -19.80
C ILE A 109 17.46 6.78 -18.94
N PRO A 110 17.50 5.45 -19.16
CA PRO A 110 16.94 4.49 -18.21
C PRO A 110 17.84 4.39 -16.97
N VAL A 111 17.21 4.36 -15.80
CA VAL A 111 17.87 4.17 -14.51
C VAL A 111 17.48 2.81 -13.97
N PHE A 112 18.51 2.00 -13.68
CA PHE A 112 18.34 0.64 -13.22
C PHE A 112 18.57 0.52 -11.72
N ASN A 113 17.76 -0.30 -11.08
CA ASN A 113 18.11 -0.95 -9.82
C ASN A 113 18.27 -2.45 -10.10
N GLN A 114 19.51 -2.94 -10.01
CA GLN A 114 19.87 -4.28 -10.46
C GLN A 114 19.52 -4.51 -11.94
N SER A 115 18.44 -5.23 -12.23
CA SER A 115 17.99 -5.58 -13.58
C SER A 115 16.67 -4.90 -13.96
N GLU A 116 16.04 -4.17 -13.04
CA GLU A 116 14.75 -3.52 -13.25
C GLU A 116 14.94 -2.02 -13.49
N ILE A 117 14.18 -1.48 -14.44
CA ILE A 117 14.16 -0.05 -14.70
C ILE A 117 13.23 0.59 -13.68
N ILE A 118 13.80 1.44 -12.82
CA ILE A 118 13.07 2.12 -11.76
C ILE A 118 12.74 3.57 -12.12
N ALA A 119 13.45 4.15 -13.10
CA ALA A 119 13.20 5.52 -13.53
C ALA A 119 13.61 5.74 -14.99
N TYR A 120 12.99 6.73 -15.62
CA TYR A 120 13.42 7.29 -16.90
C TYR A 120 13.68 8.78 -16.74
N LEU A 121 14.77 9.26 -17.35
CA LEU A 121 15.09 10.67 -17.45
C LEU A 121 15.20 11.05 -18.92
N LEU A 122 14.30 11.92 -19.37
CA LEU A 122 14.29 12.48 -20.72
C LEU A 122 14.94 13.86 -20.66
N LEU A 123 15.83 14.15 -21.60
CA LEU A 123 16.59 15.40 -21.67
C LEU A 123 16.48 15.99 -23.08
N GLY A 124 16.30 17.31 -23.15
CA GLY A 124 16.30 18.06 -24.41
C GLY A 124 17.08 19.38 -24.29
N ASP A 125 17.69 19.79 -25.40
CA ASP A 125 18.49 21.01 -25.49
C ASP A 125 17.61 22.26 -25.62
N ILE A 126 18.19 23.44 -25.36
CA ILE A 126 17.52 24.75 -25.50
C ILE A 126 17.51 25.18 -26.97
N ASP A 127 18.58 24.89 -27.71
CA ASP A 127 18.85 25.40 -29.05
C ASP A 127 19.39 24.30 -29.98
N GLU A 128 18.54 23.73 -30.84
CA GLU A 128 18.94 22.77 -31.89
C GLU A 128 19.87 23.38 -32.98
N ASN A 129 20.09 24.70 -32.95
CA ASN A 129 20.73 25.45 -34.04
C ASN A 129 22.22 25.80 -33.83
N GLU A 130 22.84 25.49 -32.69
CA GLU A 130 24.27 25.75 -32.47
C GLU A 130 25.17 24.59 -32.96
N LEU A 131 26.20 24.91 -33.78
CA LEU A 131 27.28 23.99 -34.20
C LEU A 131 28.21 23.52 -33.04
N LYS A 132 27.82 23.72 -31.78
CA LYS A 132 28.59 23.30 -30.61
C LYS A 132 28.12 21.92 -30.14
N ALA A 133 28.99 21.19 -29.42
CA ALA A 133 28.59 19.95 -28.79
C ALA A 133 27.51 20.21 -27.72
N SER A 134 26.36 19.54 -27.84
CA SER A 134 25.24 19.67 -26.90
C SER A 134 25.69 19.53 -25.43
N PRO A 135 25.25 20.41 -24.51
CA PRO A 135 25.51 20.28 -23.08
C PRO A 135 25.12 18.91 -22.53
N ILE A 136 24.04 18.32 -23.03
CA ILE A 136 23.57 16.98 -22.63
C ILE A 136 24.67 15.95 -22.89
N ILE A 137 25.15 15.86 -24.14
CA ILE A 137 26.19 14.88 -24.53
C ILE A 137 27.49 15.11 -23.75
N LYS A 138 27.87 16.36 -23.52
CA LYS A 138 29.08 16.72 -22.77
C LYS A 138 29.00 16.27 -21.30
N HIS A 139 27.82 16.33 -20.70
CA HIS A 139 27.61 16.03 -19.28
C HIS A 139 26.94 14.67 -19.03
N LEU A 140 26.65 13.90 -20.08
CA LEU A 140 25.83 12.68 -20.02
C LEU A 140 26.25 11.66 -18.95
N PRO A 141 27.53 11.23 -18.84
CA PRO A 141 27.91 10.26 -17.80
C PRO A 141 27.70 10.81 -16.38
N PHE A 142 27.83 12.13 -16.22
CA PHE A 142 27.63 12.79 -14.94
C PHE A 142 26.14 12.88 -14.61
N ILE A 143 25.30 13.26 -15.58
CA ILE A 143 23.84 13.29 -15.42
C ILE A 143 23.31 11.90 -15.10
N GLN A 144 23.76 10.86 -15.80
CA GLN A 144 23.42 9.48 -15.50
C GLN A 144 23.78 9.10 -14.06
N THR A 145 24.95 9.51 -13.58
CA THR A 145 25.37 9.25 -12.19
C THR A 145 24.43 9.91 -11.18
N LEU A 146 24.10 11.19 -11.38
CA LEU A 146 23.19 11.91 -10.51
C LEU A 146 21.78 11.30 -10.56
N ALA A 147 21.28 10.97 -11.76
CA ALA A 147 19.98 10.33 -11.95
C ALA A 147 19.90 8.99 -11.21
N ASN A 148 20.93 8.14 -11.32
CA ASN A 148 21.01 6.88 -10.62
C ASN A 148 20.98 7.07 -9.09
N ILE A 149 21.81 7.98 -8.56
CA ILE A 149 21.88 8.22 -7.11
C ILE A 149 20.54 8.75 -6.58
N THR A 150 19.95 9.74 -7.26
CA THR A 150 18.67 10.34 -6.86
C THR A 150 17.52 9.35 -6.94
N ALA A 151 17.37 8.64 -8.07
CA ALA A 151 16.28 7.69 -8.26
C ALA A 151 16.37 6.51 -7.29
N VAL A 152 17.56 5.94 -7.07
CA VAL A 152 17.76 4.86 -6.09
C VAL A 152 17.46 5.36 -4.67
N ALA A 153 17.86 6.57 -4.32
CA ALA A 153 17.57 7.14 -3.00
C ALA A 153 16.07 7.34 -2.77
N VAL A 154 15.35 7.84 -3.77
CA VAL A 154 13.88 7.97 -3.72
C VAL A 154 13.21 6.60 -3.64
N MET A 155 13.63 5.64 -4.48
CA MET A 155 13.09 4.29 -4.46
C MET A 155 13.31 3.60 -3.11
N ASN A 156 14.49 3.76 -2.50
CA ASN A 156 14.77 3.24 -1.17
C ASN A 156 13.87 3.85 -0.09
N LYS A 157 13.57 5.16 -0.16
CA LYS A 157 12.61 5.80 0.76
C LYS A 157 11.20 5.24 0.60
N TYR A 158 10.76 5.05 -0.65
CA TYR A 158 9.47 4.45 -0.96
C TYR A 158 9.37 3.02 -0.39
N LEU A 159 10.35 2.16 -0.70
CA LEU A 159 10.40 0.78 -0.22
C LEU A 159 10.44 0.69 1.31
N LEU A 160 11.17 1.59 1.97
CA LEU A 160 11.22 1.64 3.44
C LEU A 160 9.85 2.00 4.03
N ARG A 161 9.17 3.00 3.47
CA ARG A 161 7.82 3.38 3.94
C ARG A 161 6.83 2.25 3.77
N GLU A 162 6.90 1.56 2.64
CA GLU A 162 6.01 0.43 2.35
C GLU A 162 6.29 -0.75 3.27
N SER A 163 7.56 -1.07 3.53
CA SER A 163 7.94 -2.10 4.50
C SER A 163 7.43 -1.79 5.92
N ILE A 164 7.57 -0.54 6.38
CA ILE A 164 7.04 -0.10 7.69
C ILE A 164 5.51 -0.22 7.72
N ARG A 165 4.84 0.15 6.64
CA ARG A 165 3.38 0.05 6.52
C ARG A 165 2.91 -1.41 6.61
N GLN A 166 3.57 -2.31 5.88
CA GLN A 166 3.27 -3.74 5.91
C GLN A 166 3.50 -4.33 7.30
N GLU A 167 4.65 -4.05 7.92
CA GLU A 167 4.97 -4.56 9.26
C GLU A 167 3.97 -4.06 10.33
N ARG A 168 3.47 -2.82 10.18
CA ARG A 168 2.40 -2.29 11.03
C ARG A 168 1.09 -3.06 10.83
N ILE A 169 0.68 -3.30 9.59
CA ILE A 169 -0.54 -4.05 9.26
C ILE A 169 -0.45 -5.48 9.80
N GLU A 170 0.69 -6.15 9.63
CA GLU A 170 0.93 -7.49 10.18
C GLU A 170 0.82 -7.50 11.71
N ARG A 171 1.42 -6.53 12.40
CA ARG A 171 1.31 -6.41 13.86
C ARG A 171 -0.14 -6.20 14.30
N GLU A 172 -0.86 -5.34 13.60
CA GLU A 172 -2.27 -5.06 13.84
C GLU A 172 -3.14 -6.31 13.63
N LEU A 173 -2.87 -7.12 12.60
CA LEU A 173 -3.55 -8.39 12.37
C LEU A 173 -3.25 -9.44 13.45
N LYS A 174 -1.99 -9.57 13.88
CA LYS A 174 -1.61 -10.49 14.97
C LYS A 174 -2.31 -10.15 16.27
N MET A 175 -2.41 -8.86 16.61
CA MET A 175 -3.15 -8.42 17.81
C MET A 175 -4.64 -8.76 17.70
N ALA A 176 -5.24 -8.55 16.54
CA ALA A 176 -6.64 -8.91 16.30
C ALA A 176 -6.86 -10.43 16.41
N ALA A 177 -5.93 -11.24 15.91
CA ALA A 177 -5.95 -12.70 16.03
C ALA A 177 -5.89 -13.15 17.49
N GLN A 178 -4.97 -12.57 18.28
CA GLN A 178 -4.86 -12.86 19.72
C GLN A 178 -6.13 -12.45 20.49
N MET A 179 -6.71 -11.29 20.17
CA MET A 179 -7.99 -10.90 20.76
C MET A 179 -9.09 -11.89 20.41
N GLN A 180 -9.18 -12.31 19.14
CA GLN A 180 -10.17 -13.29 18.69
C GLN A 180 -10.01 -14.63 19.42
N GLU A 181 -8.78 -15.10 19.63
CA GLU A 181 -8.50 -16.34 20.35
C GLU A 181 -9.00 -16.27 21.81
N ILE A 182 -8.80 -15.14 22.49
CA ILE A 182 -9.31 -14.92 23.87
C ILE A 182 -10.84 -14.90 23.92
N LEU A 183 -11.51 -14.50 22.83
CA LEU A 183 -12.98 -14.50 22.79
C LEU A 183 -13.55 -15.92 22.66
N LEU A 184 -12.80 -16.89 22.14
CA LEU A 184 -13.31 -18.25 22.02
C LEU A 184 -13.23 -18.95 23.38
N PRO A 185 -14.27 -19.69 23.80
CA PRO A 185 -14.26 -20.35 25.10
C PRO A 185 -13.19 -21.46 25.16
N GLU A 186 -12.20 -21.30 26.04
CA GLU A 186 -11.17 -22.33 26.30
C GLU A 186 -11.74 -23.55 27.01
N VAL A 187 -12.70 -23.33 27.93
CA VAL A 187 -13.37 -24.38 28.70
C VAL A 187 -14.81 -24.43 28.24
N LEU A 188 -15.19 -25.58 27.68
CA LEU A 188 -16.56 -25.85 27.28
C LEU A 188 -17.28 -26.64 28.39
N PRO A 189 -18.56 -26.34 28.65
CA PRO A 189 -19.33 -27.04 29.67
C PRO A 189 -19.50 -28.51 29.29
N ASN A 190 -19.15 -29.39 30.23
CA ASN A 190 -19.32 -30.83 30.14
C ASN A 190 -20.07 -31.29 31.39
N ASN A 191 -21.25 -31.87 31.22
CA ASN A 191 -22.09 -32.38 32.30
C ASN A 191 -22.74 -33.71 31.87
N ASP A 192 -23.62 -34.26 32.71
CA ASP A 192 -24.29 -35.55 32.44
C ASP A 192 -25.18 -35.54 31.18
N TYR A 193 -25.50 -34.34 30.66
CA TYR A 193 -26.41 -34.13 29.53
C TYR A 193 -25.70 -33.62 28.26
N ILE A 194 -24.54 -32.97 28.38
CA ILE A 194 -23.78 -32.43 27.25
C ILE A 194 -22.28 -32.74 27.35
N GLN A 195 -21.73 -33.21 26.25
CA GLN A 195 -20.28 -33.32 26.06
C GLN A 195 -19.87 -32.43 24.89
N SER A 196 -18.91 -31.54 25.11
CA SER A 196 -18.54 -30.48 24.18
C SER A 196 -17.02 -30.45 23.92
N ALA A 197 -16.66 -30.25 22.65
CA ALA A 197 -15.30 -30.11 22.17
C ALA A 197 -15.29 -29.12 20.99
N SER A 198 -14.21 -28.35 20.84
CA SER A 198 -14.07 -27.37 19.76
C SER A 198 -12.68 -27.43 19.12
N LEU A 199 -12.61 -27.02 17.85
CA LEU A 199 -11.36 -26.83 17.11
C LEU A 199 -11.54 -25.62 16.19
N TYR A 200 -10.75 -24.57 16.42
CA TYR A 200 -10.76 -23.36 15.60
C TYR A 200 -9.54 -23.32 14.68
N LYS A 201 -9.76 -23.24 13.36
CA LYS A 201 -8.69 -23.17 12.34
C LYS A 201 -9.03 -22.11 11.29
N PRO A 202 -8.59 -20.85 11.49
CA PRO A 202 -8.89 -19.80 10.54
C PRO A 202 -8.03 -19.95 9.26
N HIS A 203 -8.58 -19.53 8.11
CA HIS A 203 -7.86 -19.56 6.82
C HIS A 203 -6.86 -18.40 6.66
N GLN A 204 -7.09 -17.30 7.38
CA GLN A 204 -6.21 -16.13 7.49
C GLN A 204 -5.84 -15.91 8.97
N GLU A 205 -5.04 -14.90 9.32
CA GLU A 205 -4.73 -14.62 10.73
C GLU A 205 -5.98 -14.29 11.56
N VAL A 206 -7.05 -13.75 10.97
CA VAL A 206 -8.32 -13.43 11.64
C VAL A 206 -9.48 -13.96 10.81
N GLY A 207 -10.36 -14.76 11.43
CA GLY A 207 -11.53 -15.37 10.78
C GLY A 207 -12.83 -14.63 11.08
N GLY A 208 -13.89 -14.91 10.29
CA GLY A 208 -15.26 -14.46 10.58
C GLY A 208 -16.03 -15.41 11.49
N ASP A 209 -15.59 -16.66 11.59
CA ASP A 209 -16.30 -17.70 12.35
C ASP A 209 -16.18 -17.47 13.86
N PHE A 210 -17.31 -17.51 14.54
CA PHE A 210 -17.46 -17.40 15.99
C PHE A 210 -18.28 -18.56 16.52
N TYR A 211 -17.89 -19.08 17.68
CA TYR A 211 -18.73 -19.96 18.46
C TYR A 211 -18.62 -19.63 19.95
N ASP A 212 -19.70 -19.90 20.70
CA ASP A 212 -19.72 -19.82 22.15
C ASP A 212 -20.65 -20.90 22.73
N VAL A 213 -20.28 -21.43 23.90
CA VAL A 213 -21.08 -22.41 24.64
C VAL A 213 -21.23 -21.93 26.08
N ILE A 214 -22.46 -21.60 26.45
CA ILE A 214 -22.77 -20.85 27.67
C ILE A 214 -23.77 -21.65 28.51
N GLU A 215 -23.33 -22.11 29.68
CA GLU A 215 -24.20 -22.73 30.68
C GLU A 215 -24.89 -21.63 31.51
N VAL A 216 -26.22 -21.56 31.43
CA VAL A 216 -27.06 -20.53 32.09
C VAL A 216 -27.72 -21.09 33.36
N SER A 217 -27.98 -22.40 33.41
CA SER A 217 -28.37 -23.14 34.61
C SER A 217 -28.00 -24.62 34.48
N GLU A 218 -28.18 -25.42 35.54
CA GLU A 218 -27.90 -26.88 35.53
C GLU A 218 -28.59 -27.64 34.38
N ASN A 219 -29.72 -27.12 33.89
CA ASN A 219 -30.49 -27.75 32.81
C ASN A 219 -30.58 -26.88 31.53
N GLU A 220 -29.91 -25.72 31.50
CA GLU A 220 -30.01 -24.77 30.39
C GLU A 220 -28.62 -24.38 29.85
N VAL A 221 -28.30 -24.86 28.64
CA VAL A 221 -27.06 -24.53 27.91
C VAL A 221 -27.41 -23.92 26.56
N PHE A 222 -26.74 -22.82 26.22
CA PHE A 222 -26.85 -22.15 24.94
C PHE A 222 -25.60 -22.40 24.10
N ILE A 223 -25.80 -22.68 22.82
CA ILE A 223 -24.73 -22.79 21.82
C ILE A 223 -25.00 -21.76 20.74
N CYS A 224 -24.02 -20.90 20.48
CA CYS A 224 -24.08 -19.92 19.41
C CYS A 224 -22.99 -20.22 18.39
N MET A 225 -23.34 -20.22 17.11
CA MET A 225 -22.39 -20.21 16.00
C MET A 225 -22.76 -19.08 15.04
N ALA A 226 -21.82 -18.18 14.78
CA ALA A 226 -22.04 -17.01 13.92
C ALA A 226 -20.91 -16.87 12.91
N ASP A 227 -21.24 -16.38 11.72
CA ASP A 227 -20.27 -15.89 10.75
C ASP A 227 -20.35 -14.36 10.71
N VAL A 228 -19.34 -13.74 11.29
CA VAL A 228 -19.21 -12.30 11.38
C VAL A 228 -18.59 -11.81 10.08
N SER A 229 -19.44 -11.29 9.19
CA SER A 229 -19.01 -10.67 7.94
C SER A 229 -17.96 -9.59 8.17
N GLY A 230 -16.74 -9.85 7.68
CA GLY A 230 -15.60 -8.95 7.78
C GLY A 230 -14.29 -9.72 7.63
N LYS A 231 -13.17 -9.00 7.54
CA LYS A 231 -11.82 -9.58 7.57
C LYS A 231 -10.91 -8.72 8.42
N GLY A 232 -9.93 -9.33 9.06
CA GLY A 232 -8.95 -8.59 9.89
C GLY A 232 -9.59 -7.95 11.12
N MET A 233 -9.03 -6.82 11.55
CA MET A 233 -9.33 -6.21 12.85
C MET A 233 -10.80 -5.83 13.07
N SER A 234 -11.50 -5.36 12.03
CA SER A 234 -12.91 -4.97 12.15
C SER A 234 -13.82 -6.16 12.51
N ALA A 235 -13.50 -7.36 12.00
CA ALA A 235 -14.24 -8.58 12.32
C ALA A 235 -14.05 -8.97 13.79
N ALA A 236 -12.80 -8.93 14.28
CA ALA A 236 -12.49 -9.23 15.68
C ALA A 236 -13.21 -8.28 16.67
N ILE A 237 -13.25 -6.97 16.38
CA ILE A 237 -13.96 -5.99 17.22
C ILE A 237 -15.48 -6.25 17.22
N LEU A 238 -16.05 -6.53 16.04
CA LEU A 238 -17.47 -6.81 15.91
C LEU A 238 -17.85 -8.10 16.64
N MET A 239 -17.00 -9.13 16.54
CA MET A 239 -17.13 -10.40 17.26
C MET A 239 -17.06 -10.20 18.78
N ALA A 240 -16.12 -9.39 19.28
CA ALA A 240 -16.02 -9.06 20.70
C ALA A 240 -17.30 -8.36 21.22
N ALA A 241 -17.80 -7.38 20.46
CA ALA A 241 -19.02 -6.68 20.79
C ALA A 241 -20.25 -7.61 20.75
N PHE A 242 -20.32 -8.50 19.76
CA PHE A 242 -21.37 -9.52 19.66
C PHE A 242 -21.35 -10.44 20.88
N GLN A 243 -20.21 -11.01 21.23
CA GLN A 243 -20.08 -11.90 22.38
C GLN A 243 -20.46 -11.20 23.69
N ALA A 244 -19.97 -9.98 23.92
CA ALA A 244 -20.28 -9.22 25.12
C ALA A 244 -21.79 -8.95 25.24
N ASN A 245 -22.44 -8.61 24.12
CA ASN A 245 -23.90 -8.43 24.11
C ASN A 245 -24.64 -9.75 24.27
N LEU A 246 -24.19 -10.83 23.64
CA LEU A 246 -24.77 -12.16 23.78
C LEU A 246 -24.78 -12.58 25.26
N ARG A 247 -23.61 -12.58 25.90
CA ARG A 247 -23.45 -12.94 27.31
C ARG A 247 -24.23 -12.02 28.26
N ALA A 248 -24.37 -10.73 27.94
CA ALA A 248 -25.11 -9.79 28.76
C ALA A 248 -26.65 -9.93 28.68
N ASN A 249 -27.19 -10.50 27.59
CA ASN A 249 -28.64 -10.67 27.43
C ASN A 249 -29.12 -12.10 27.71
N LEU A 250 -28.22 -13.06 27.89
CA LEU A 250 -28.58 -14.44 28.23
C LEU A 250 -28.92 -14.56 29.72
N THR A 251 -30.18 -14.90 30.01
CA THR A 251 -30.68 -15.25 31.34
C THR A 251 -31.49 -16.55 31.29
N THR A 252 -31.82 -17.12 32.44
CA THR A 252 -32.63 -18.34 32.51
C THR A 252 -34.03 -18.10 31.91
N ASN A 253 -34.55 -19.04 31.12
CA ASN A 253 -35.85 -18.95 30.41
C ASN A 253 -35.96 -17.79 29.39
N THR A 254 -34.86 -17.36 28.76
CA THR A 254 -34.93 -16.30 27.75
C THR A 254 -35.42 -16.85 26.40
N ASP A 255 -36.33 -16.15 25.72
CA ASP A 255 -36.75 -16.50 24.36
C ASP A 255 -35.63 -16.22 23.35
N LEU A 256 -35.28 -17.26 22.59
CA LEU A 256 -34.17 -17.25 21.63
C LEU A 256 -34.40 -16.21 20.53
N LYS A 257 -35.66 -16.07 20.08
CA LYS A 257 -36.04 -15.14 19.02
C LYS A 257 -35.86 -13.69 19.48
N GLU A 258 -36.33 -13.37 20.67
CA GLU A 258 -36.18 -12.04 21.27
C GLU A 258 -34.69 -11.66 21.46
N ILE A 259 -33.84 -12.60 21.86
CA ILE A 259 -32.39 -12.39 21.96
C ILE A 259 -31.80 -12.05 20.59
N VAL A 260 -32.09 -12.85 19.57
CA VAL A 260 -31.54 -12.66 18.23
C VAL A 260 -31.96 -11.31 17.64
N GLU A 261 -33.23 -10.93 17.78
CA GLU A 261 -33.73 -9.61 17.33
C GLU A 261 -33.00 -8.46 18.05
N ARG A 262 -32.87 -8.54 19.38
CA ARG A 262 -32.14 -7.53 20.17
C ARG A 262 -30.65 -7.46 19.83
N LEU A 263 -30.01 -8.60 19.60
CA LEU A 263 -28.60 -8.66 19.22
C LEU A 263 -28.40 -8.03 17.84
N ASN A 264 -29.27 -8.31 16.89
CA ASN A 264 -29.21 -7.72 15.55
C ASN A 264 -29.32 -6.19 15.61
N ASP A 265 -30.27 -5.64 16.38
CA ASP A 265 -30.44 -4.20 16.53
C ASP A 265 -29.23 -3.51 17.20
N ARG A 266 -28.61 -4.18 18.18
CA ARG A 266 -27.42 -3.66 18.88
C ARG A 266 -26.16 -3.74 18.03
N VAL A 267 -25.96 -4.83 17.30
CA VAL A 267 -24.83 -4.97 16.38
C VAL A 267 -24.95 -3.96 15.24
N TRP A 268 -26.18 -3.77 14.71
CA TRP A 268 -26.47 -2.78 13.68
C TRP A 268 -26.17 -1.35 14.12
N SER A 269 -26.60 -0.96 15.32
CA SER A 269 -26.32 0.37 15.87
C SER A 269 -24.83 0.59 16.17
N ASN A 270 -24.11 -0.43 16.63
CA ASN A 270 -22.66 -0.36 16.86
C ASN A 270 -21.85 -0.29 15.56
N ALA A 271 -22.28 -0.97 14.50
CA ALA A 271 -21.61 -0.94 13.19
C ALA A 271 -21.72 0.42 12.49
N HIS A 272 -22.78 1.20 12.74
CA HIS A 272 -23.01 2.51 12.12
C HIS A 272 -22.50 3.70 12.96
N GLY A 273 -21.97 3.46 14.16
CA GLY A 273 -21.68 4.50 15.16
C GLY A 273 -20.33 5.20 15.08
N LYS A 274 -19.36 4.73 14.29
CA LYS A 274 -18.03 5.38 14.16
C LYS A 274 -17.49 5.31 12.73
N GLY A 275 -17.41 6.49 12.10
CA GLY A 275 -16.54 6.84 10.97
C GLY A 275 -16.22 5.75 9.96
N THR A 276 -16.92 5.78 8.83
CA THR A 276 -16.49 5.32 7.50
C THR A 276 -15.42 4.20 7.49
N LEU A 277 -15.82 2.97 7.80
CA LEU A 277 -15.13 1.80 7.26
C LEU A 277 -15.62 1.64 5.80
N PRO A 278 -14.74 1.73 4.78
CA PRO A 278 -15.16 1.67 3.40
C PRO A 278 -15.33 0.19 3.00
N PHE A 279 -16.40 -0.45 3.44
CA PHE A 279 -16.89 -1.65 2.77
C PHE A 279 -18.42 -1.65 2.76
N SER A 280 -18.96 -1.20 1.64
CA SER A 280 -20.35 -1.31 1.25
C SER A 280 -20.73 -2.79 1.05
N SER A 281 -21.36 -3.39 2.06
CA SER A 281 -22.40 -4.40 1.82
C SER A 281 -23.34 -4.43 3.03
N PRO A 282 -24.68 -4.42 2.83
CA PRO A 282 -25.67 -4.45 3.91
C PRO A 282 -25.77 -5.80 4.67
N ASN A 283 -24.77 -6.67 4.57
CA ASN A 283 -24.75 -8.01 5.17
C ASN A 283 -23.79 -8.08 6.38
N THR A 284 -23.93 -7.23 7.38
CA THR A 284 -23.04 -7.25 8.56
C THR A 284 -23.59 -8.15 9.66
N CYS A 285 -22.87 -9.27 9.90
CA CYS A 285 -23.13 -10.35 10.85
C CYS A 285 -24.33 -11.26 10.49
N GLY A 286 -24.04 -12.45 9.97
CA GLY A 286 -25.01 -13.52 9.81
C GLY A 286 -24.93 -14.48 11.00
N ILE A 287 -25.96 -14.51 11.84
CA ILE A 287 -26.09 -15.59 12.83
C ILE A 287 -26.50 -16.84 12.06
N ASN A 288 -25.62 -17.84 12.02
CA ASN A 288 -25.84 -19.05 11.23
C ASN A 288 -26.75 -20.02 11.98
N GLU A 289 -26.44 -20.30 13.26
CA GLU A 289 -27.22 -21.23 14.08
C GLU A 289 -27.17 -20.88 15.57
N PHE A 290 -28.26 -21.14 16.27
CA PHE A 290 -28.41 -20.87 17.70
C PHE A 290 -29.24 -21.98 18.35
N TRP A 291 -28.75 -22.52 19.46
CA TRP A 291 -29.31 -23.71 20.12
C TRP A 291 -29.51 -23.44 21.62
N ASN A 292 -30.59 -23.96 22.21
CA ASN A 292 -30.86 -23.96 23.66
C ASN A 292 -31.32 -25.37 24.08
N THR A 293 -30.90 -25.89 25.22
CA THR A 293 -31.34 -27.20 25.73
C THR A 293 -32.81 -27.25 26.18
N SER A 294 -33.47 -26.11 26.40
CA SER A 294 -34.90 -26.03 26.77
C SER A 294 -35.87 -26.00 25.56
N THR A 295 -35.36 -25.82 24.34
CA THR A 295 -36.15 -25.74 23.09
C THR A 295 -35.43 -26.46 21.95
N LEU A 296 -36.14 -27.30 21.15
CA LEU A 296 -35.57 -27.97 19.96
C LEU A 296 -34.87 -26.95 19.01
N PRO A 297 -33.88 -27.38 18.19
CA PRO A 297 -33.16 -26.50 17.26
C PRO A 297 -34.05 -25.49 16.56
N MET A 298 -33.77 -24.21 16.76
CA MET A 298 -34.41 -23.14 16.00
C MET A 298 -33.37 -22.59 15.02
N CYS A 299 -33.30 -23.18 13.82
CA CYS A 299 -32.69 -22.49 12.68
C CYS A 299 -33.61 -21.31 12.35
N LEU A 300 -33.22 -20.07 12.65
CA LEU A 300 -33.93 -18.87 12.21
C LEU A 300 -33.42 -18.49 10.81
N PRO A 301 -34.18 -18.73 9.72
CA PRO A 301 -33.75 -18.35 8.38
C PRO A 301 -34.16 -16.91 8.16
N TYR A 302 -33.36 -15.94 8.61
CA TYR A 302 -33.58 -14.54 8.29
C TYR A 302 -32.28 -13.85 7.85
N SER A 303 -31.66 -14.40 6.80
CA SER A 303 -30.79 -13.68 5.86
C SER A 303 -30.54 -14.56 4.62
N PRO A 304 -30.54 -14.03 3.38
CA PRO A 304 -30.37 -14.82 2.15
C PRO A 304 -28.96 -15.42 1.93
N VAL A 305 -28.13 -15.54 2.97
CA VAL A 305 -26.67 -15.76 2.84
C VAL A 305 -26.15 -17.04 3.52
N VAL A 306 -26.99 -17.84 4.18
CA VAL A 306 -26.51 -19.04 4.90
C VAL A 306 -26.44 -20.27 3.98
N LYS A 307 -25.23 -20.76 3.69
CA LYS A 307 -24.99 -22.14 3.21
C LYS A 307 -24.60 -23.02 4.39
N LYS A 308 -25.44 -23.99 4.73
CA LYS A 308 -25.11 -25.09 5.64
C LYS A 308 -24.00 -25.94 5.04
N TYR A 309 -22.87 -26.05 5.74
CA TYR A 309 -21.92 -27.15 5.54
C TYR A 309 -21.88 -27.97 6.84
N PHE A 310 -22.36 -29.21 6.76
CA PHE A 310 -22.05 -30.24 7.74
C PHE A 310 -20.72 -30.87 7.34
N ILE A 311 -19.81 -31.05 8.30
CA ILE A 311 -18.80 -32.10 8.27
C ILE A 311 -19.03 -32.97 9.49
#